data_AF-Q5AQS7-F1
#
_entry.id   AF-Q5AQS7-F1
#
_cell.length_a   1.000
_cell.length_b   1.000
_cell.length_c   1.000
_cell.angle_alpha   90.00
_cell.angle_beta   90.00
_cell.angle_gamma   90.00
#
_symmetry.space_group_name_H-M   'P 1'
#
loop_
_entity.id
_entity.type
_entity.pdbx_description
1 polymer ?
#
loop_
_entity_poly.entity_id
_entity_poly.type
_entity_poly.pdbx_seq_one_letter_code
_entity_poly.pdbx_strand_id
1 'polypeptide(L)'
;MAITELLLPTFKTDPETQSLLQIQVASLFSPFRGMPGFRSFFRGRILAEAGEPVDESGGRGILVIEWDELPSFHAFYPNSRTFQEFLAVARQFVKAPEYPGII
;
A
#
# COMPACT_ATOMS: atom_id res chain seq x y z
N MET A 1 -12.98 5.97 17.27
CA MET A 1 -13.11 4.82 16.33
C MET A 1 -11.88 4.84 15.45
N ALA A 2 -11.29 3.69 15.13
CA ALA A 2 -10.13 3.66 14.24
C ALA A 2 -10.53 4.13 12.84
N ILE A 3 -9.64 4.86 12.17
CA ILE A 3 -9.80 5.23 10.76
C ILE A 3 -8.99 4.23 9.94
N THR A 4 -9.65 3.56 8.99
CA THR A 4 -9.03 2.55 8.14
C THR A 4 -8.85 3.11 6.73
N GLU A 5 -7.60 3.15 6.27
CA GLU A 5 -7.26 3.43 4.88
C GLU A 5 -7.08 2.11 4.14
N LEU A 6 -7.78 1.98 3.01
CA LEU A 6 -7.72 0.81 2.13
C LEU A 6 -7.10 1.20 0.80
N LEU A 7 -6.03 0.51 0.44
CA LEU A 7 -5.31 0.68 -0.82
C LEU A 7 -5.33 -0.63 -1.58
N LEU A 8 -5.68 -0.58 -2.87
CA LEU A 8 -5.74 -1.72 -3.78
C LEU A 8 -4.69 -1.58 -4.88
N PRO A 9 -3.39 -1.78 -4.57
CA PRO A 9 -2.34 -1.65 -5.56
C PRO A 9 -2.33 -2.83 -6.55
N THR A 10 -1.95 -2.53 -7.79
CA THR A 10 -1.50 -3.52 -8.77
C THR A 10 0.01 -3.48 -8.85
N PHE A 11 0.67 -4.54 -8.40
CA PHE A 11 2.13 -4.67 -8.42
C PHE A 11 2.63 -5.02 -9.82
N LYS A 12 3.85 -4.59 -10.15
CA LYS A 12 4.58 -5.07 -11.33
C LYS A 12 4.94 -6.53 -11.13
N THR A 13 4.87 -7.31 -12.19
CA THR A 13 4.94 -8.79 -12.13
C THR A 13 6.20 -9.34 -12.79
N ASP A 14 7.11 -8.48 -13.25
CA ASP A 14 8.40 -8.90 -13.74
C ASP A 14 9.25 -9.53 -12.60
N PRO A 15 10.00 -10.60 -12.89
CA PRO A 15 10.74 -11.34 -11.85
C PRO A 15 11.73 -10.49 -11.05
N GLU A 16 12.33 -9.47 -11.69
CA GLU A 16 13.29 -8.57 -11.05
C GLU A 16 12.60 -7.71 -9.97
N THR A 17 11.50 -7.04 -10.32
CA THR A 17 10.75 -6.20 -9.38
C THR A 17 10.14 -7.04 -8.25
N GLN A 18 9.67 -8.25 -8.52
CA GLN A 18 9.13 -9.15 -7.50
C GLN A 18 10.21 -9.59 -6.51
N SER A 19 11.39 -9.95 -7.00
CA SER A 19 12.54 -10.31 -6.15
C SER A 19 12.97 -9.12 -5.29
N LEU A 20 13.03 -7.93 -5.88
CA LEU A 20 13.38 -6.69 -5.18
C LEU A 20 12.34 -6.34 -4.11
N LEU A 21 11.05 -6.51 -4.40
CA LEU A 21 9.97 -6.28 -3.45
C LEU A 21 10.11 -7.19 -2.23
N GLN A 22 10.38 -8.48 -2.41
CA GLN A 22 10.57 -9.41 -1.28
C GLN A 22 11.70 -8.98 -0.35
N ILE A 23 12.77 -8.39 -0.90
CA ILE A 23 13.91 -7.90 -0.12
C ILE A 23 13.57 -6.57 0.58
N GLN A 24 12.93 -5.63 -0.12
CA GLN A 24 12.72 -4.27 0.36
C GLN A 24 11.42 -4.06 1.15
N VAL A 25 10.53 -5.05 1.19
CA VAL A 25 9.21 -4.82 1.78
C VAL A 25 9.21 -4.58 3.27
N ALA A 26 10.21 -5.07 4.01
CA ALA A 26 10.39 -4.69 5.41
C ALA A 26 10.71 -3.19 5.55
N SER A 27 11.51 -2.64 4.64
CA SER A 27 11.92 -1.24 4.61
C SER A 27 10.78 -0.31 4.18
N LEU A 28 9.85 -0.78 3.33
CA LEU A 28 8.65 -0.03 2.91
C LEU A 28 7.83 0.51 4.08
N PHE A 29 7.74 -0.26 5.17
CA PHE A 29 6.90 0.07 6.32
C PHE A 29 7.69 0.58 7.53
N SER A 30 9.03 0.55 7.48
CA SER A 30 9.90 1.14 8.50
C SER A 30 9.52 2.59 8.85
N PRO A 31 9.18 3.47 7.87
CA PRO A 31 8.86 4.86 8.17
C PRO A 31 7.58 5.05 9.01
N PHE A 32 6.67 4.06 9.05
CA PHE A 32 5.46 4.12 9.87
C PHE A 32 5.73 3.91 11.37
N ARG A 33 6.91 3.38 11.71
CA ARG A 33 7.27 3.11 13.10
C ARG A 33 7.49 4.42 13.86
N GLY A 34 6.70 4.63 14.92
CA GLY A 34 6.78 5.84 15.75
C GLY A 34 6.01 7.03 15.18
N MET A 35 5.22 6.82 14.11
CA MET A 35 4.34 7.86 13.60
C MET A 35 3.17 8.08 14.57
N PRO A 36 2.87 9.34 14.96
CA PRO A 36 1.71 9.64 15.79
C PRO A 36 0.41 9.10 15.17
N GLY A 37 -0.37 8.42 15.99
CA GLY A 37 -1.68 7.89 15.62
C GLY A 37 -1.69 6.67 14.70
N PHE A 38 -0.55 6.23 14.19
CA PHE A 38 -0.43 4.95 13.48
C PHE A 38 -0.64 3.79 14.46
N ARG A 39 -1.53 2.84 14.11
CA ARG A 39 -1.82 1.67 14.92
C ARG A 39 -1.25 0.39 14.33
N SER A 40 -1.62 0.11 13.09
CA SER A 40 -1.40 -1.18 12.45
C SER A 40 -1.36 -1.02 10.94
N PHE A 41 -0.73 -1.99 10.29
CA PHE A 41 -0.90 -2.19 8.86
C PHE A 41 -1.04 -3.67 8.56
N PHE A 42 -1.81 -3.98 7.52
CA PHE A 42 -1.96 -5.33 6.99
C PHE A 42 -1.74 -5.29 5.49
N ARG A 43 -1.10 -6.32 4.96
CA ARG A 43 -0.89 -6.47 3.52
C ARG A 43 -1.22 -7.88 3.07
N GLY A 44 -1.71 -8.00 1.84
CA GLY A 44 -2.07 -9.29 1.28
C GLY A 44 -2.18 -9.27 -0.23
N ARG A 45 -2.52 -10.43 -0.78
CA ARG A 45 -2.88 -10.62 -2.18
C ARG A 45 -4.38 -10.86 -2.27
N ILE A 46 -4.99 -10.38 -3.34
CA ILE A 46 -6.38 -10.73 -3.64
C ILE A 46 -6.39 -12.14 -4.23
N LEU A 47 -7.13 -13.05 -3.61
CA LEU A 47 -7.21 -14.46 -4.02
C LEU A 47 -8.46 -14.75 -4.87
N ALA A 48 -9.55 -14.03 -4.63
CA ALA A 48 -10.80 -14.21 -5.34
C ALA A 48 -11.57 -12.88 -5.49
N GLU A 49 -12.32 -12.75 -6.58
CA GLU A 49 -13.19 -11.64 -6.90
C GLU A 49 -14.56 -12.21 -7.30
N ALA A 50 -15.63 -11.78 -6.61
CA ALA A 50 -16.99 -12.29 -6.85
C ALA A 50 -17.15 -13.83 -6.77
N GLY A 51 -16.31 -14.51 -5.99
CA GLY A 51 -16.34 -15.96 -5.82
C GLY A 51 -15.44 -16.73 -6.80
N GLU A 52 -14.85 -16.05 -7.78
CA GLU A 52 -13.95 -16.64 -8.76
C GLU A 52 -12.48 -16.37 -8.39
N PRO A 53 -11.57 -17.35 -8.56
CA PRO A 53 -10.14 -17.13 -8.35
C PRO A 53 -9.60 -16.00 -9.22
N VAL A 54 -8.82 -15.10 -8.63
CA VAL A 54 -8.09 -14.08 -9.37
C VAL A 54 -6.79 -14.68 -9.89
N ASP A 55 -6.42 -14.33 -11.12
CA ASP A 55 -5.12 -14.69 -11.69
C ASP A 55 -3.99 -14.24 -10.76
N GLU A 56 -3.27 -15.22 -10.19
CA GLU A 56 -2.15 -14.96 -9.29
C GLU A 56 -1.05 -14.13 -9.98
N SER A 57 -0.92 -14.23 -11.29
CA SER A 57 0.05 -13.47 -12.07
C SER A 57 -0.35 -11.99 -12.26
N GLY A 58 -1.57 -11.61 -11.90
CA GLY A 58 -2.10 -10.25 -12.04
C GLY A 58 -1.51 -9.22 -11.08
N GLY A 59 -0.80 -9.66 -10.03
CA GLY A 59 -0.12 -8.78 -9.08
C GLY A 59 -1.07 -7.92 -8.22
N ARG A 60 -2.34 -8.29 -8.10
CA ARG A 60 -3.34 -7.54 -7.32
C ARG A 60 -3.14 -7.75 -5.82
N GLY A 61 -3.04 -6.66 -5.08
CA GLY A 61 -2.84 -6.69 -3.64
C GLY A 61 -3.78 -5.80 -2.86
N ILE A 62 -3.63 -5.87 -1.54
CA ILE A 62 -4.33 -5.05 -0.57
C ILE A 62 -3.30 -4.52 0.43
N LEU A 63 -3.43 -3.26 0.78
CA LEU A 63 -2.75 -2.63 1.91
C LEU A 63 -3.80 -1.91 2.76
N VAL A 64 -3.84 -2.26 4.04
CA VAL A 64 -4.71 -1.66 5.04
C VAL A 64 -3.83 -0.93 6.04
N ILE A 65 -4.15 0.32 6.33
CA ILE A 65 -3.46 1.14 7.34
C ILE A 65 -4.51 1.64 8.33
N GLU A 66 -4.24 1.48 9.62
CA GLU A 66 -5.15 1.89 10.68
C GLU A 66 -4.58 3.05 11.49
N TRP A 67 -5.42 4.06 11.69
CA TRP A 67 -5.15 5.25 12.46
C TRP A 67 -6.07 5.33 13.68
N ASP A 68 -5.65 6.02 14.73
CA ASP A 68 -6.46 6.26 15.92
C ASP A 68 -7.59 7.28 15.70
N GLU A 69 -7.31 8.35 14.96
CA GLU A 69 -8.21 9.44 14.66
C GLU A 69 -7.92 10.08 13.29
N LEU A 70 -8.91 10.81 12.76
CA LEU A 70 -8.82 11.45 11.45
C LEU A 70 -7.68 12.52 11.35
N PRO A 71 -7.41 13.33 12.39
CA PRO A 71 -6.29 14.27 12.36
C PRO A 71 -4.92 13.59 12.15
N SER A 72 -4.68 12.42 12.75
CA SER A 72 -3.45 11.66 12.56
C SER A 72 -3.24 11.27 11.10
N PHE A 73 -4.31 10.81 10.44
CA PHE A 73 -4.27 10.52 9.01
C PHE A 73 -3.97 11.77 8.17
N HIS A 74 -4.63 12.91 8.44
CA HIS A 74 -4.36 14.16 7.72
C HIS A 74 -2.97 14.75 8.00
N ALA A 75 -2.36 14.42 9.14
CA ALA A 75 -0.97 14.77 9.42
C ALA A 75 0.00 13.92 8.59
N PHE A 76 -0.37 12.69 8.24
CA PHE A 76 0.40 11.80 7.38
C PHE A 76 0.22 12.10 5.87
N TYR A 77 -1.01 12.13 5.38
CA TYR A 77 -1.33 12.33 3.97
C TYR A 77 -1.79 13.77 3.70
N PRO A 78 -1.43 14.42 2.57
CA PRO A 78 -0.59 13.92 1.47
C PRO A 78 0.87 14.38 1.54
N ASN A 79 1.25 15.20 2.52
CA ASN A 79 2.48 15.98 2.44
C ASN A 79 3.48 15.69 3.57
N SER A 80 3.23 14.72 4.44
CA SER A 80 4.24 14.36 5.45
C SER A 80 5.50 13.83 4.78
N ARG A 81 6.64 14.11 5.41
CA ARG A 81 7.92 13.53 4.99
C ARG A 81 7.84 12.00 4.89
N THR A 82 7.20 11.36 5.87
CA THR A 82 7.04 9.91 5.92
C THR A 82 6.22 9.38 4.75
N PHE A 83 5.13 10.05 4.37
CA PHE A 83 4.35 9.67 3.20
C PHE A 83 5.17 9.81 1.92
N GLN A 84 5.97 10.87 1.78
CA GLN A 84 6.85 11.05 0.62
C GLN A 84 7.94 9.97 0.53
N GLU A 85 8.54 9.59 1.67
CA GLU A 85 9.52 8.50 1.77
C GLU A 85 8.88 7.15 1.41
N PHE A 86 7.69 6.85 1.94
CA PHE A 86 6.91 5.67 1.55
C PHE A 86 6.63 5.65 0.05
N LEU A 87 6.16 6.77 -0.50
CA LEU A 87 5.76 6.88 -1.90
C LEU A 87 6.95 6.73 -2.86
N ALA A 88 8.12 7.26 -2.50
CA ALA A 88 9.35 7.13 -3.27
C ALA A 88 9.79 5.66 -3.43
N VAL A 89 9.52 4.83 -2.42
CA VAL A 89 9.81 3.39 -2.45
C VAL A 89 8.68 2.61 -3.10
N ALA A 90 7.42 2.88 -2.73
CA ALA A 90 6.26 2.14 -3.22
C ALA A 90 6.07 2.24 -4.75
N ARG A 91 6.32 3.42 -5.35
CA ARG A 91 6.20 3.66 -6.80
C ARG A 91 7.06 2.75 -7.67
N GLN A 92 8.13 2.18 -7.12
CA GLN A 92 8.99 1.24 -7.82
C GLN A 92 8.26 -0.07 -8.12
N PHE A 93 7.38 -0.49 -7.20
CA PHE A 93 6.78 -1.81 -7.18
C PHE A 93 5.35 -1.83 -7.72
N VAL A 94 4.67 -0.68 -7.72
CA VAL A 94 3.30 -0.56 -8.24
C VAL A 94 3.30 -0.11 -9.69
N LYS A 95 2.30 -0.55 -10.45
CA LYS A 95 2.00 0.02 -11.77
C LYS A 95 1.42 1.42 -11.55
N ALA A 96 2.05 2.44 -12.12
CA ALA A 96 1.55 3.82 -12.07
C ALA A 96 0.35 4.00 -13.00
N PRO A 97 -0.58 4.91 -12.66
CA PRO A 97 -1.86 4.60 -12.04
C PRO A 97 -2.90 4.03 -13.03
N GLU A 98 -3.81 3.17 -12.56
CA GLU A 98 -5.21 3.24 -12.97
C GLU A 98 -5.97 3.91 -11.82
N TYR A 99 -5.78 5.22 -11.64
CA TYR A 99 -6.90 5.99 -11.10
C TYR A 99 -8.00 5.87 -12.16
N PRO A 100 -9.28 5.64 -11.81
CA PRO A 100 -10.33 5.79 -12.80
C PRO A 100 -10.23 7.23 -13.29
N GLY A 101 -9.79 7.39 -14.54
CA GLY A 101 -10.11 8.60 -15.28
C GLY A 101 -11.61 8.74 -15.17
N ILE A 102 -12.08 9.89 -14.70
CA ILE A 102 -13.49 10.21 -14.76
C ILE A 102 -13.86 10.13 -16.24
N ILE A 103 -14.61 9.08 -16.62
CA ILE A 103 -15.23 8.94 -17.93
C ILE A 103 -16.38 9.95 -18.01
#